data_AF-A0A2S1SS68-F1
#
_entry.id   AF-A0A2S1SS68-F1
#
_cell.length_a   1.000
_cell.length_b   1.000
_cell.length_c   1.000
_cell.angle_alpha   90.00
_cell.angle_beta   90.00
_cell.angle_gamma   90.00
#
_symmetry.space_group_name_H-M   'P 1'
#
loop_
_entity.id
_entity.type
_entity.pdbx_description
1 polymer ?
#
loop_
_entity_poly.entity_id
_entity_poly.type
_entity_poly.pdbx_seq_one_letter_code
_entity_poly.pdbx_strand_id
1 'polypeptide(L)'
;MQHGKQQANTRTTTHGKDGAHRAPDGPDHTAAPTHPGRHDHARGRGRAGGDRRARHRALRRDVPAVVGLLVDDEDFAAMRRYPTFAFDDHPDYLRHAEGLLKALSTQGGHTTVALFDPEEFAHYCREAGLDPDSSASRSRYTAEVAATGATVAYTGQPLDELVPLLLNRAVRHATWEYATSLLAGTGPERGDDAGRTAFERASRLLAELLDGAGPGTHHLVCSVPADQGEQLLAVLHTTRPDDGPGALDSSEAAEFATVLAVGVALESPGGVVLRTSLPGAPDRLHGWRLHAGRLVALTEAEVFCAYCTDADTGDPLSPEPGVEYRAGFDVGGSHP
;
A
#
# COMPACT_ATOMS: atom_id res chain seq x y z
N MET A 1 -60.34 -5.84 -38.87
CA MET A 1 -60.73 -5.83 -37.45
C MET A 1 -59.96 -4.70 -36.78
N GLN A 2 -60.55 -3.51 -36.77
CA GLN A 2 -61.21 -2.88 -35.61
C GLN A 2 -60.21 -2.53 -34.50
N HIS A 3 -59.80 -1.25 -34.43
CA HIS A 3 -60.39 -0.17 -33.60
C HIS A 3 -59.81 -0.20 -32.18
N GLY A 4 -59.37 0.86 -31.52
CA GLY A 4 -59.39 2.33 -31.64
C GLY A 4 -58.68 2.82 -30.34
N LYS A 5 -58.49 4.07 -29.97
CA LYS A 5 -58.74 5.46 -30.41
C LYS A 5 -57.76 6.28 -29.53
N GLN A 6 -56.91 7.12 -30.10
CA GLN A 6 -57.04 8.59 -30.10
C GLN A 6 -57.31 9.26 -28.72
N GLN A 7 -56.44 10.20 -28.34
CA GLN A 7 -56.76 11.62 -28.52
C GLN A 7 -55.52 12.52 -28.53
N ALA A 8 -55.43 13.29 -29.61
CA ALA A 8 -54.65 14.51 -29.75
C ALA A 8 -55.53 15.69 -29.33
N ASN A 9 -54.93 16.84 -29.00
CA ASN A 9 -55.59 18.10 -29.32
C ASN A 9 -54.57 19.17 -29.73
N THR A 10 -54.74 19.66 -30.96
CA THR A 10 -54.01 20.75 -31.60
C THR A 10 -54.99 21.90 -31.88
N ARG A 11 -54.51 23.13 -31.70
CA ARG A 11 -54.73 24.36 -32.50
C ARG A 11 -56.14 24.68 -33.05
N THR A 12 -56.56 25.93 -32.82
CA THR A 12 -57.25 26.86 -33.76
C THR A 12 -57.51 28.17 -32.98
N THR A 13 -57.54 29.41 -33.47
CA THR A 13 -57.30 30.09 -34.77
C THR A 13 -57.33 31.61 -34.55
N THR A 14 -56.77 32.33 -35.50
CA THR A 14 -56.81 33.78 -35.83
C THR A 14 -58.20 34.45 -35.90
N HIS A 15 -58.33 35.76 -35.58
CA HIS A 15 -58.80 36.87 -36.46
C HIS A 15 -59.16 38.21 -35.74
N GLY A 16 -58.98 39.35 -36.46
CA GLY A 16 -59.57 40.70 -36.22
C GLY A 16 -58.51 41.78 -35.93
N LYS A 17 -58.06 42.69 -36.82
CA LYS A 17 -58.63 43.73 -37.74
C LYS A 17 -59.23 45.01 -37.10
N ASP A 18 -58.44 46.09 -37.25
CA ASP A 18 -58.72 47.49 -37.67
C ASP A 18 -59.65 48.47 -36.93
N GLY A 19 -59.08 49.67 -36.64
CA GLY A 19 -59.67 51.03 -36.68
C GLY A 19 -60.30 51.58 -35.38
N ALA A 20 -60.24 52.86 -35.00
CA ALA A 20 -59.68 54.10 -35.56
C ALA A 20 -59.79 55.27 -34.52
N HIS A 21 -59.01 56.35 -34.72
CA HIS A 21 -59.14 57.76 -34.22
C HIS A 21 -59.09 58.02 -32.69
N ARG A 22 -58.46 59.06 -32.12
CA ARG A 22 -58.32 60.49 -32.47
C ARG A 22 -57.28 61.18 -31.52
N ALA A 23 -56.51 62.17 -32.00
CA ALA A 23 -55.72 63.15 -31.21
C ALA A 23 -56.58 64.42 -30.90
N PRO A 24 -56.14 65.55 -30.27
CA PRO A 24 -54.79 66.07 -29.87
C PRO A 24 -54.74 66.58 -28.38
N ASP A 25 -53.60 67.00 -27.79
CA ASP A 25 -52.94 68.32 -27.84
C ASP A 25 -51.55 68.28 -27.13
N GLY A 26 -50.57 69.07 -27.60
CA GLY A 26 -49.18 69.18 -27.08
C GLY A 26 -49.00 70.19 -25.92
N PRO A 27 -47.79 70.76 -25.65
CA PRO A 27 -46.52 70.66 -26.38
C PRO A 27 -45.23 70.44 -25.53
N ASP A 28 -44.15 70.12 -26.27
CA ASP A 28 -42.69 70.34 -26.11
C ASP A 28 -41.98 70.30 -24.74
N HIS A 29 -40.90 69.49 -24.65
CA HIS A 29 -39.55 69.85 -24.14
C HIS A 29 -38.55 68.66 -24.20
N THR A 30 -37.62 68.75 -25.15
CA THR A 30 -36.15 68.59 -25.05
C THR A 30 -35.48 67.46 -24.20
N ALA A 31 -34.62 66.70 -24.88
CA ALA A 31 -33.32 66.11 -24.46
C ALA A 31 -33.21 64.74 -23.72
N ALA A 32 -32.51 63.83 -24.43
CA ALA A 32 -31.56 62.78 -24.00
C ALA A 32 -32.03 61.55 -23.18
N PRO A 33 -31.80 60.30 -23.67
CA PRO A 33 -31.87 59.12 -22.83
C PRO A 33 -30.53 58.85 -22.13
N THR A 34 -30.58 58.83 -20.79
CA THR A 34 -29.52 58.30 -19.91
C THR A 34 -29.37 56.79 -20.07
N HIS A 35 -28.17 56.35 -20.42
CA HIS A 35 -27.73 54.94 -20.35
C HIS A 35 -27.75 54.40 -18.92
N PRO A 36 -28.38 53.26 -18.61
CA PRO A 36 -28.08 52.48 -17.42
C PRO A 36 -27.03 51.43 -17.77
N GLY A 37 -25.76 51.74 -17.53
CA GLY A 37 -24.67 50.81 -17.79
C GLY A 37 -23.53 50.99 -16.81
N ARG A 38 -23.52 50.18 -15.73
CA ARG A 38 -22.35 49.66 -15.00
C ARG A 38 -22.72 49.33 -13.55
N HIS A 39 -23.35 48.18 -13.28
CA HIS A 39 -23.24 47.56 -11.94
C HIS A 39 -23.25 46.03 -11.90
N ASP A 40 -23.37 45.30 -13.02
CA ASP A 40 -23.50 43.83 -13.00
C ASP A 40 -22.24 43.01 -13.32
N HIS A 41 -21.12 43.62 -13.70
CA HIS A 41 -19.92 42.85 -14.08
C HIS A 41 -19.04 42.40 -12.90
N ALA A 42 -19.29 42.87 -11.67
CA ALA A 42 -18.51 42.49 -10.49
C ALA A 42 -19.00 41.19 -9.82
N ARG A 43 -20.29 40.84 -9.95
CA ARG A 43 -20.88 39.67 -9.26
C ARG A 43 -20.65 38.33 -9.98
N GLY A 44 -20.37 38.34 -11.30
CA GLY A 44 -20.10 37.14 -12.09
C GLY A 44 -18.70 36.54 -11.90
N ARG A 45 -17.68 37.38 -11.60
CA ARG A 45 -16.29 36.91 -11.43
C ARG A 45 -16.06 36.16 -10.12
N GLY A 46 -16.81 36.47 -9.06
CA GLY A 46 -16.72 35.79 -7.76
C GLY A 46 -17.26 34.36 -7.76
N ARG A 47 -18.36 34.10 -8.48
CA ARG A 47 -18.97 32.76 -8.60
C ARG A 47 -18.13 31.82 -9.46
N ALA A 48 -17.60 32.29 -10.59
CA ALA A 48 -16.72 31.47 -11.46
C ALA A 48 -15.37 31.14 -10.78
N GLY A 49 -14.82 32.06 -9.98
CA GLY A 49 -13.61 31.82 -9.20
C GLY A 49 -13.81 30.86 -8.02
N GLY A 50 -14.97 30.94 -7.34
CA GLY A 50 -15.36 29.99 -6.29
C GLY A 50 -15.57 28.57 -6.82
N ASP A 51 -16.22 28.45 -7.98
CA ASP A 51 -16.44 27.18 -8.67
C ASP A 51 -15.12 26.57 -9.17
N ARG A 52 -14.23 27.37 -9.78
CA ARG A 52 -12.89 26.90 -10.16
C ARG A 52 -12.08 26.43 -8.95
N ARG A 53 -12.07 27.17 -7.83
CA ARG A 53 -11.36 26.76 -6.60
C ARG A 53 -11.97 25.51 -5.96
N ALA A 54 -13.29 25.36 -6.02
CA ALA A 54 -13.99 24.17 -5.55
C ALA A 54 -13.62 22.94 -6.40
N ARG A 55 -13.61 23.08 -7.73
CA ARG A 55 -13.16 22.03 -8.67
C ARG A 55 -11.69 21.65 -8.48
N HIS A 56 -10.79 22.64 -8.33
CA HIS A 56 -9.38 22.35 -8.01
C HIS A 56 -9.22 21.67 -6.66
N ARG A 57 -10.03 22.04 -5.66
CA ARG A 57 -10.02 21.39 -4.35
C ARG A 57 -10.52 19.96 -4.44
N ALA A 58 -11.60 19.71 -5.19
CA ALA A 58 -12.12 18.37 -5.45
C ALA A 58 -11.07 17.50 -6.13
N LEU A 59 -10.45 17.98 -7.22
CA LEU A 59 -9.35 17.26 -7.89
C LEU A 59 -8.17 16.98 -6.95
N ARG A 60 -7.83 17.89 -6.03
CA ARG A 60 -6.80 17.63 -5.02
C ARG A 60 -7.16 16.53 -4.02
N ARG A 61 -8.44 16.26 -3.78
CA ARG A 61 -8.88 15.13 -2.93
C ARG A 61 -8.72 13.79 -3.63
N ASP A 62 -8.84 13.79 -4.96
CA ASP A 62 -8.75 12.58 -5.77
C ASP A 62 -7.28 12.16 -6.03
N VAL A 63 -6.30 13.01 -5.67
CA VAL A 63 -4.86 12.74 -5.86
C VAL A 63 -4.29 12.04 -4.62
N PRO A 64 -3.71 10.83 -4.76
CA PRO A 64 -3.01 10.19 -3.66
C PRO A 64 -1.78 11.02 -3.28
N ALA A 65 -1.51 11.13 -1.98
CA ALA A 65 -0.37 11.83 -1.42
C ALA A 65 0.62 10.82 -0.84
N VAL A 66 1.90 11.05 -1.08
CA VAL A 66 2.99 10.28 -0.51
C VAL A 66 3.85 11.23 0.32
N VAL A 67 4.22 10.81 1.53
CA VAL A 67 5.16 11.53 2.39
C VAL A 67 6.36 10.63 2.67
N GLY A 68 7.56 11.10 2.33
CA GLY A 68 8.82 10.48 2.75
C GLY A 68 9.19 10.95 4.16
N LEU A 69 9.45 10.00 5.06
CA LEU A 69 9.70 10.26 6.47
C LEU A 69 11.14 9.88 6.86
N LEU A 70 11.86 10.82 7.47
CA LEU A 70 13.16 10.60 8.10
C LEU A 70 12.91 10.15 9.54
N VAL A 71 13.05 8.85 9.82
CA VAL A 71 12.62 8.26 11.10
C VAL A 71 13.68 8.30 12.18
N ASP A 72 14.96 8.31 11.82
CA ASP A 72 16.08 8.36 12.74
C ASP A 72 16.84 9.70 12.68
N ASP A 73 17.58 9.97 13.75
CA ASP A 73 18.35 11.21 13.92
C ASP A 73 19.54 11.30 12.94
N GLU A 74 20.10 10.17 12.51
CA GLU A 74 21.27 10.10 11.62
C GLU A 74 20.89 10.51 10.20
N ASP A 75 19.81 9.95 9.67
CA ASP A 75 19.22 10.29 8.39
C ASP A 75 18.76 11.76 8.37
N PHE A 76 18.15 12.22 9.46
CA PHE A 76 17.79 13.62 9.61
C PHE A 76 19.04 14.52 9.53
N ALA A 77 20.10 14.17 10.26
CA ALA A 77 21.36 14.92 10.23
C ALA A 77 22.02 14.91 8.85
N ALA A 78 21.92 13.79 8.11
CA ALA A 78 22.42 13.71 6.74
C ALA A 78 21.67 14.67 5.80
N MET A 79 20.36 14.85 5.98
CA MET A 79 19.57 15.80 5.19
C MET A 79 19.84 17.27 5.51
N ARG A 80 20.29 17.59 6.73
CA ARG A 80 20.65 18.96 7.14
C ARG A 80 21.81 19.57 6.34
N ARG A 81 22.57 18.79 5.56
CA ARG A 81 23.60 19.31 4.66
C ARG A 81 23.02 20.08 3.46
N TYR A 82 21.72 19.95 3.18
CA TYR A 82 21.03 20.60 2.08
C TYR A 82 20.31 21.87 2.55
N PRO A 83 20.76 23.09 2.18
CA PRO A 83 20.20 24.35 2.64
C PRO A 83 18.67 24.53 2.49
N THR A 84 18.06 23.91 1.49
CA THR A 84 16.60 23.98 1.27
C THR A 84 15.80 23.03 2.17
N PHE A 85 16.46 22.16 2.94
CA PHE A 85 15.86 21.38 4.00
C PHE A 85 15.84 22.22 5.29
N ALA A 86 14.77 22.99 5.46
CA ALA A 86 14.65 24.04 6.48
C ALA A 86 14.22 23.53 7.87
N PHE A 87 14.78 22.42 8.34
CA PHE A 87 14.52 21.87 9.68
C PHE A 87 15.84 21.75 10.46
N ASP A 88 15.83 22.21 11.71
CA ASP A 88 17.01 22.23 12.57
C ASP A 88 17.04 21.08 13.60
N ASP A 89 15.87 20.58 13.98
CA ASP A 89 15.66 19.61 15.06
C ASP A 89 14.73 18.47 14.60
N HIS A 90 15.12 17.22 14.89
CA HIS A 90 14.38 16.03 14.43
C HIS A 90 13.01 15.87 15.10
N PRO A 91 12.87 16.01 16.45
CA PRO A 91 11.56 16.08 17.09
C PRO A 91 10.64 17.15 16.53
N ASP A 92 11.16 18.34 16.18
CA ASP A 92 10.36 19.38 15.53
C ASP A 92 9.93 19.01 14.10
N TYR A 93 10.83 18.41 13.32
CA TYR A 93 10.50 17.86 12.01
C TYR A 93 9.38 16.80 12.10
N LEU A 94 9.47 15.84 13.02
CA LEU A 94 8.46 14.79 13.18
C LEU A 94 7.09 15.39 13.57
N ARG A 95 7.05 16.40 14.45
CA ARG A 95 5.79 17.11 14.76
C ARG A 95 5.17 17.78 13.53
N HIS A 96 5.99 18.42 12.69
CA HIS A 96 5.51 19.04 11.46
C HIS A 96 5.08 18.00 10.42
N ALA A 97 5.79 16.88 10.31
CA ALA A 97 5.42 15.76 9.44
C ALA A 97 4.09 15.14 9.86
N GLU A 98 3.87 14.92 11.16
CA GLU A 98 2.58 14.44 11.67
C GLU A 98 1.45 15.43 11.39
N GLY A 99 1.70 16.73 11.59
CA GLY A 99 0.74 17.79 11.24
C GLY A 99 0.38 17.79 9.75
N LEU A 100 1.35 17.56 8.87
CA LEU A 100 1.14 17.42 7.43
C LEU A 100 0.29 16.18 7.11
N LEU A 101 0.59 15.02 7.70
CA LEU A 101 -0.17 13.79 7.50
C LEU A 101 -1.64 13.95 7.92
N LYS A 102 -1.89 14.56 9.09
CA LYS A 102 -3.24 14.91 9.56
C LYS A 102 -3.95 15.87 8.60
N ALA A 103 -3.24 16.86 8.06
CA ALA A 103 -3.80 17.79 7.09
C ALA A 103 -4.12 17.14 5.75
N LEU A 104 -3.34 16.16 5.30
CA LEU A 104 -3.58 15.40 4.07
C LEU A 104 -4.73 14.40 4.22
N SER A 105 -4.80 13.69 5.35
CA SER A 105 -5.89 12.72 5.61
C SER A 105 -7.26 13.40 5.73
N THR A 106 -7.33 14.55 6.41
CA THR A 106 -8.57 15.34 6.53
C THR A 106 -9.04 15.94 5.20
N GLN A 107 -8.16 16.04 4.21
CA GLN A 107 -8.53 16.47 2.86
C GLN A 107 -9.20 15.35 2.05
N GLY A 108 -9.24 14.11 2.55
CA GLY A 108 -9.98 12.99 1.97
C GLY A 108 -9.21 12.21 0.89
N GLY A 109 -7.92 12.51 0.71
CA GLY A 109 -7.05 11.77 -0.21
C GLY A 109 -6.38 10.58 0.46
N HIS A 110 -6.13 9.52 -0.32
CA HIS A 110 -5.33 8.38 0.13
C HIS A 110 -3.90 8.86 0.40
N THR A 111 -3.47 8.82 1.66
CA THR A 111 -2.13 9.25 2.07
C THR A 111 -1.31 8.02 2.45
N THR A 112 -0.16 7.85 1.84
CA THR A 112 0.81 6.82 2.20
C THR A 112 2.11 7.44 2.68
N VAL A 113 2.85 6.68 3.47
CA VAL A 113 4.13 7.08 4.05
C VAL A 113 5.19 6.07 3.64
N ALA A 114 6.35 6.57 3.24
CA ALA A 114 7.53 5.79 2.87
C ALA A 114 8.72 6.24 3.74
N LEU A 115 9.71 5.37 3.94
CA LEU A 115 10.99 5.80 4.51
C LEU A 115 11.73 6.68 3.49
N PHE A 116 12.43 7.68 3.98
CA PHE A 116 13.31 8.49 3.15
C PHE A 116 14.74 8.21 3.56
N ASP A 117 15.49 7.51 2.70
CA ASP A 117 16.92 7.25 2.91
C ASP A 117 17.76 8.37 2.23
N PRO A 118 18.55 9.16 2.99
CA PRO A 118 19.37 10.24 2.45
C PRO A 118 20.56 9.78 1.60
N GLU A 119 21.08 8.57 1.83
CA GLU A 119 22.18 8.00 1.07
C GLU A 119 21.71 7.55 -0.31
N GLU A 120 20.59 6.81 -0.35
CA GLU A 120 19.91 6.44 -1.58
C GLU A 120 19.42 7.67 -2.34
N PHE A 121 18.84 8.66 -1.67
CA PHE A 121 18.46 9.92 -2.29
C PHE A 121 19.64 10.60 -3.00
N ALA A 122 20.81 10.63 -2.35
CA ALA A 122 22.01 11.19 -2.93
C ALA A 122 22.50 10.36 -4.13
N HIS A 123 22.35 9.03 -4.09
CA HIS A 123 22.63 8.15 -5.22
C HIS A 123 21.71 8.42 -6.40
N TYR A 124 20.39 8.42 -6.16
CA TYR A 124 19.34 8.74 -7.14
C TYR A 124 19.61 10.08 -7.83
N CYS A 125 19.96 11.13 -7.07
CA CYS A 125 20.27 12.43 -7.65
C CYS A 125 21.51 12.41 -8.54
N ARG A 126 22.55 11.66 -8.17
CA ARG A 126 23.77 11.51 -9.00
C ARG A 126 23.46 10.80 -10.30
N GLU A 127 22.72 9.69 -10.25
CA GLU A 127 22.37 8.92 -11.45
C GLU A 127 21.45 9.70 -12.40
N ALA A 128 20.44 10.39 -11.84
CA ALA A 128 19.49 11.16 -12.63
C ALA A 128 19.99 12.56 -13.04
N GLY A 129 21.17 12.98 -12.58
CA GLY A 129 21.72 14.32 -12.82
C GLY A 129 20.88 15.44 -12.20
N LEU A 130 20.25 15.17 -11.05
CA LEU A 130 19.39 16.10 -10.33
C LEU A 130 20.17 16.86 -9.24
N ASP A 131 19.72 18.08 -8.94
CA ASP A 131 20.24 18.84 -7.81
C ASP A 131 19.64 18.30 -6.50
N PRO A 132 20.45 17.74 -5.58
CA PRO A 132 19.95 17.21 -4.32
C PRO A 132 19.46 18.29 -3.35
N ASP A 133 19.84 19.56 -3.54
CA ASP A 133 19.33 20.70 -2.75
C ASP A 133 18.03 21.29 -3.33
N SER A 134 17.27 20.52 -4.11
CA SER A 134 15.97 20.94 -4.65
C SER A 134 14.81 20.18 -4.00
N SER A 135 13.77 20.92 -3.59
CA SER A 135 12.52 20.31 -3.13
C SER A 135 11.84 19.46 -4.20
N ALA A 136 12.05 19.78 -5.48
CA ALA A 136 11.54 18.99 -6.59
C ALA A 136 12.25 17.63 -6.70
N SER A 137 13.56 17.57 -6.45
CA SER A 137 14.33 16.32 -6.44
C SER A 137 13.90 15.42 -5.29
N ARG A 138 13.74 15.97 -4.08
CA ARG A 138 13.21 15.24 -2.93
C ARG A 138 11.81 14.69 -3.22
N SER A 139 10.93 15.51 -3.78
CA SER A 139 9.58 15.09 -4.15
C SER A 139 9.56 13.97 -5.20
N ARG A 140 10.47 14.01 -6.18
CA ARG A 140 10.62 12.94 -7.18
C ARG A 140 11.14 11.65 -6.55
N TYR A 141 12.16 11.72 -5.71
CA TYR A 141 12.68 10.54 -5.01
C TYR A 141 11.62 9.92 -4.09
N THR A 142 10.87 10.72 -3.33
CA THR A 142 9.73 10.20 -2.53
C THR A 142 8.68 9.49 -3.40
N ALA A 143 8.41 9.98 -4.61
CA ALA A 143 7.51 9.30 -5.54
C ALA A 143 8.10 7.99 -6.08
N GLU A 144 9.41 7.94 -6.33
CA GLU A 144 10.13 6.72 -6.73
C GLU A 144 10.04 5.66 -5.63
N VAL A 145 10.43 6.01 -4.40
CA VAL A 145 10.38 5.08 -3.26
C VAL A 145 8.97 4.57 -3.01
N ALA A 146 7.93 5.38 -3.21
CA ALA A 146 6.57 4.89 -3.07
C ALA A 146 6.07 4.02 -4.23
N ALA A 147 6.70 4.11 -5.39
CA ALA A 147 6.37 3.27 -6.54
C ALA A 147 7.06 1.90 -6.45
N THR A 148 8.29 1.85 -5.91
CA THR A 148 9.13 0.66 -5.90
C THR A 148 9.36 0.05 -4.53
N GLY A 149 9.14 0.81 -3.46
CA GLY A 149 9.53 0.46 -2.10
C GLY A 149 8.36 0.27 -1.12
N ALA A 150 8.73 0.07 0.14
CA ALA A 150 7.80 -0.11 1.24
C ALA A 150 6.98 1.16 1.54
N THR A 151 5.65 1.03 1.52
CA THR A 151 4.75 2.09 1.97
C THR A 151 3.71 1.59 2.96
N VAL A 152 3.27 2.48 3.86
CA VAL A 152 2.18 2.24 4.81
C VAL A 152 1.09 3.29 4.61
N ALA A 153 -0.16 2.86 4.56
CA ALA A 153 -1.30 3.78 4.50
C ALA A 153 -1.46 4.52 5.84
N TYR A 154 -1.59 5.84 5.76
CA TYR A 154 -1.89 6.67 6.92
C TYR A 154 -3.40 6.74 7.15
N THR A 155 -3.86 6.22 8.28
CA THR A 155 -5.27 6.15 8.67
C THR A 155 -5.62 7.06 9.84
N GLY A 156 -4.67 7.89 10.31
CA GLY A 156 -4.86 8.84 11.41
C GLY A 156 -4.18 8.46 12.72
N GLN A 157 -3.45 7.35 12.73
CA GLN A 157 -2.62 6.90 13.85
C GLN A 157 -1.50 7.92 14.17
N PRO A 158 -0.99 7.96 15.41
CA PRO A 158 0.18 8.75 15.78
C PRO A 158 1.48 8.16 15.19
N LEU A 159 2.56 8.97 15.15
CA LEU A 159 3.83 8.55 14.55
C LEU A 159 4.53 7.41 15.31
N ASP A 160 4.37 7.34 16.63
CA ASP A 160 4.92 6.27 17.46
C ASP A 160 4.30 4.90 17.14
N GLU A 161 3.07 4.86 16.64
CA GLU A 161 2.45 3.64 16.10
C GLU A 161 2.81 3.42 14.62
N LEU A 162 2.90 4.48 13.81
CA LEU A 162 3.19 4.37 12.37
C LEU A 162 4.64 3.95 12.09
N VAL A 163 5.62 4.54 12.78
CA VAL A 163 7.05 4.34 12.49
C VAL A 163 7.47 2.88 12.64
N PRO A 164 7.10 2.16 13.73
CA PRO A 164 7.41 0.73 13.84
C PRO A 164 6.82 -0.11 12.71
N LEU A 165 5.59 0.20 12.26
CA LEU A 165 4.96 -0.49 11.13
C LEU A 165 5.72 -0.24 9.82
N LEU A 166 6.14 1.01 9.60
CA LEU A 166 6.88 1.41 8.41
C LEU A 166 8.27 0.76 8.37
N LEU A 167 8.99 0.76 9.50
CA LEU A 167 10.28 0.07 9.64
C LEU A 167 10.14 -1.42 9.38
N ASN A 168 9.13 -2.08 9.97
CA ASN A 168 8.90 -3.50 9.74
C ASN A 168 8.63 -3.79 8.25
N ARG A 169 7.85 -2.94 7.58
CA ARG A 169 7.57 -3.06 6.15
C ARG A 169 8.81 -2.85 5.28
N ALA A 170 9.66 -1.90 5.64
CA ALA A 170 10.91 -1.64 4.93
C ALA A 170 11.92 -2.78 5.06
N VAL A 171 12.11 -3.33 6.26
CA VAL A 171 12.96 -4.51 6.48
C VAL A 171 12.50 -5.71 5.66
N ARG A 172 11.19 -5.96 5.65
CA ARG A 172 10.56 -7.00 4.81
C ARG A 172 10.81 -6.76 3.32
N HIS A 173 10.66 -5.52 2.86
CA HIS A 173 10.92 -5.17 1.46
C HIS A 173 12.38 -5.38 1.07
N ALA A 174 13.34 -4.90 1.88
CA ALA A 174 14.76 -5.11 1.64
C ALA A 174 15.12 -6.61 1.62
N THR A 175 14.53 -7.39 2.52
CA THR A 175 14.66 -8.86 2.53
C THR A 175 14.17 -9.47 1.22
N TRP A 176 13.04 -8.99 0.70
CA TRP A 176 12.48 -9.45 -0.57
C TRP A 176 13.36 -9.07 -1.78
N GLU A 177 13.87 -7.84 -1.83
CA GLU A 177 14.78 -7.39 -2.89
C GLU A 177 16.07 -8.21 -2.90
N TYR A 178 16.65 -8.43 -1.73
CA TYR A 178 17.83 -9.28 -1.61
C TYR A 178 17.54 -10.73 -2.02
N ALA A 179 16.45 -11.32 -1.54
CA ALA A 179 16.03 -12.66 -1.95
C ALA A 179 15.82 -12.77 -3.47
N THR A 180 15.21 -11.75 -4.09
CA THR A 180 15.04 -11.66 -5.54
C THR A 180 16.40 -11.56 -6.25
N SER A 181 17.34 -10.78 -5.70
CA SER A 181 18.69 -10.67 -6.24
C SER A 181 19.44 -12.00 -6.18
N LEU A 182 19.27 -12.79 -5.12
CA LEU A 182 19.85 -14.13 -4.99
C LEU A 182 19.28 -15.08 -6.04
N LEU A 183 17.96 -15.05 -6.26
CA LEU A 183 17.29 -15.84 -7.30
C LEU A 183 17.68 -15.40 -8.72
N ALA A 184 17.94 -14.12 -8.95
CA ALA A 184 18.47 -13.63 -10.22
C ALA A 184 19.96 -14.01 -10.41
N GLY A 185 20.71 -14.07 -9.31
CA GLY A 185 22.12 -14.45 -9.25
C GLY A 185 22.39 -15.94 -9.38
N THR A 186 21.37 -16.81 -9.32
CA THR A 186 21.50 -18.22 -9.71
C THR A 186 21.65 -18.32 -11.23
N GLY A 187 22.86 -18.03 -11.73
CA GLY A 187 23.17 -17.92 -13.15
C GLY A 187 23.07 -19.23 -13.95
N PRO A 188 23.37 -19.18 -15.26
CA PRO A 188 23.10 -20.26 -16.23
C PRO A 188 23.83 -21.59 -15.97
N GLU A 189 24.83 -21.61 -15.08
CA GLU A 189 25.51 -22.83 -14.59
C GLU A 189 24.54 -23.77 -13.82
N ARG A 190 23.46 -23.23 -13.25
CA ARG A 190 22.32 -23.97 -12.66
C ARG A 190 21.07 -23.98 -13.56
N GLY A 191 21.14 -23.35 -14.73
CA GLY A 191 20.06 -23.17 -15.71
C GLY A 191 19.27 -21.88 -15.50
N ASP A 192 19.03 -21.12 -16.59
CA ASP A 192 18.26 -19.85 -16.65
C ASP A 192 16.82 -19.94 -16.10
N ASP A 193 16.37 -21.13 -15.71
CA ASP A 193 15.03 -21.40 -15.18
C ASP A 193 15.04 -21.81 -13.69
N ALA A 194 16.21 -21.86 -13.04
CA ALA A 194 16.32 -22.35 -11.66
C ALA A 194 15.55 -21.48 -10.66
N GLY A 195 15.74 -20.15 -10.72
CA GLY A 195 15.05 -19.21 -9.85
C GLY A 195 13.53 -19.22 -10.06
N ARG A 196 13.07 -19.25 -11.32
CA ARG A 196 11.64 -19.32 -11.65
C ARG A 196 11.02 -20.66 -11.25
N THR A 197 11.70 -21.78 -11.51
CA THR A 197 11.28 -23.12 -11.07
C THR A 197 11.19 -23.19 -9.54
N ALA A 198 12.15 -22.60 -8.83
CA ALA A 198 12.14 -22.53 -7.38
C ALA A 198 10.97 -21.68 -6.86
N PHE A 199 10.68 -20.54 -7.48
CA PHE A 199 9.54 -19.69 -7.15
C PHE A 199 8.19 -20.39 -7.39
N GLU A 200 8.03 -21.06 -8.53
CA GLU A 200 6.83 -21.85 -8.83
C GLU A 200 6.64 -22.99 -7.82
N ARG A 201 7.74 -23.65 -7.44
CA ARG A 201 7.71 -24.71 -6.43
C ARG A 201 7.37 -24.16 -5.05
N ALA A 202 7.96 -23.04 -4.63
CA ALA A 202 7.66 -22.39 -3.37
C ALA A 202 6.20 -21.92 -3.29
N SER A 203 5.68 -21.37 -4.39
CA SER A 203 4.27 -20.95 -4.50
C SER A 203 3.31 -22.14 -4.35
N ARG A 204 3.63 -23.30 -4.95
CA ARG A 204 2.85 -24.54 -4.76
C ARG A 204 2.92 -25.04 -3.32
N LEU A 205 4.11 -25.06 -2.71
CA LEU A 205 4.27 -25.43 -1.31
C LEU A 205 3.46 -24.52 -0.39
N LEU A 206 3.45 -23.21 -0.63
CA LEU A 206 2.63 -22.26 0.12
C LEU A 206 1.13 -22.57 -0.02
N ALA A 207 0.65 -22.86 -1.23
CA ALA A 207 -0.73 -23.26 -1.44
C ALA A 207 -1.09 -24.55 -0.68
N GLU A 208 -0.24 -25.57 -0.75
CA GLU A 208 -0.42 -26.84 -0.03
C GLU A 208 -0.38 -26.66 1.51
N LEU A 209 0.48 -25.76 2.02
CA LEU A 209 0.51 -25.40 3.45
C LEU A 209 -0.81 -24.75 3.88
N LEU A 210 -1.32 -23.79 3.11
CA LEU A 210 -2.60 -23.14 3.41
C LEU A 210 -3.77 -24.10 3.25
N ASP A 211 -3.67 -25.08 2.34
CA ASP A 211 -4.65 -26.14 2.18
C ASP A 211 -4.70 -27.11 3.35
N GLY A 212 -3.54 -27.61 3.80
CA GLY A 212 -3.47 -28.48 4.96
C GLY A 212 -3.79 -27.78 6.29
N ALA A 213 -3.63 -26.45 6.38
CA ALA A 213 -3.99 -25.67 7.57
C ALA A 213 -5.50 -25.68 7.87
N GLY A 214 -6.34 -25.85 6.84
CA GLY A 214 -7.79 -25.75 6.94
C GLY A 214 -8.27 -24.30 7.19
N PRO A 215 -9.49 -24.10 7.71
CA PRO A 215 -10.01 -22.76 7.98
C PRO A 215 -9.37 -22.10 9.21
N GLY A 216 -9.40 -20.76 9.23
CA GLY A 216 -8.93 -19.94 10.35
C GLY A 216 -8.10 -18.72 9.94
N THR A 217 -7.61 -18.00 10.94
CA THR A 217 -6.59 -16.97 10.73
C THR A 217 -5.22 -17.63 10.85
N HIS A 218 -4.43 -17.52 9.79
CA HIS A 218 -3.12 -18.14 9.68
C HIS A 218 -2.03 -17.08 9.75
N HIS A 219 -1.00 -17.38 10.55
CA HIS A 219 0.25 -16.64 10.62
C HIS A 219 1.37 -17.61 10.28
N LEU A 220 1.99 -17.42 9.11
CA LEU A 220 3.11 -18.23 8.65
C LEU A 220 4.40 -17.42 8.73
N VAL A 221 5.47 -18.08 9.16
CA VAL A 221 6.82 -17.50 9.16
C VAL A 221 7.76 -18.45 8.43
N CYS A 222 8.46 -17.92 7.43
CA CYS A 222 9.53 -18.63 6.74
C CYS A 222 10.86 -17.98 7.12
N SER A 223 11.81 -18.80 7.54
CA SER A 223 13.17 -18.38 7.89
C SER A 223 14.16 -19.19 7.07
N VAL A 224 15.01 -18.51 6.31
CA VAL A 224 16.05 -19.14 5.50
C VAL A 224 17.37 -18.40 5.74
N PRO A 225 18.44 -19.08 6.16
CA PRO A 225 19.76 -18.46 6.22
C PRO A 225 20.25 -18.15 4.79
N ALA A 226 20.76 -16.94 4.61
CA ALA A 226 21.45 -16.50 3.41
C ALA A 226 22.97 -16.44 3.65
N ASP A 227 23.71 -16.07 2.61
CA ASP A 227 25.15 -15.90 2.70
C ASP A 227 25.53 -14.81 3.72
N GLN A 228 26.79 -14.85 4.18
CA GLN A 228 27.38 -13.87 5.12
C GLN A 228 26.71 -13.76 6.50
N GLY A 229 25.87 -14.73 6.87
CA GLY A 229 25.23 -14.77 8.19
C GLY A 229 23.93 -13.98 8.28
N GLU A 230 23.41 -13.49 7.15
CA GLU A 230 22.09 -12.88 7.09
C GLU A 230 20.97 -13.93 7.18
N GLN A 231 19.85 -13.57 7.79
CA GLN A 231 18.68 -14.43 7.91
C GLN A 231 17.51 -13.80 7.16
N LEU A 232 17.06 -14.46 6.10
CA LEU A 232 15.86 -14.05 5.38
C LEU A 232 14.64 -14.50 6.17
N LEU A 233 13.78 -13.54 6.52
CA LEU A 233 12.53 -13.79 7.21
C LEU A 233 11.37 -13.23 6.40
N ALA A 234 10.36 -14.06 6.14
CA ALA A 234 9.10 -13.61 5.57
C ALA A 234 7.93 -14.04 6.45
N VAL A 235 6.95 -13.13 6.58
CA VAL A 235 5.75 -13.37 7.37
C VAL A 235 4.53 -13.17 6.49
N LEU A 236 3.60 -14.14 6.54
CA LEU A 236 2.33 -14.09 5.85
C LEU A 236 1.18 -14.19 6.85
N HIS A 237 0.29 -13.20 6.81
CA HIS A 237 -1.00 -13.23 7.49
C HIS A 237 -2.11 -13.44 6.48
N THR A 238 -2.97 -14.42 6.73
CA THR A 238 -4.13 -14.65 5.88
C THR A 238 -5.28 -15.20 6.69
N THR A 239 -6.50 -14.91 6.26
CA THR A 239 -7.70 -15.52 6.86
C THR A 239 -8.41 -16.33 5.81
N ARG A 240 -8.63 -17.60 6.13
CA ARG A 240 -9.40 -18.53 5.31
C ARG A 240 -10.79 -18.75 5.91
N PRO A 241 -11.86 -18.28 5.25
CA PRO A 241 -13.23 -18.56 5.69
C PRO A 241 -13.58 -20.04 5.43
N ASP A 242 -14.58 -20.54 6.16
CA ASP A 242 -15.00 -21.96 6.08
C ASP A 242 -15.44 -22.41 4.67
N ASP A 243 -15.95 -21.50 3.83
CA ASP A 243 -16.61 -21.81 2.55
C ASP A 243 -15.96 -21.12 1.33
N GLY A 244 -14.68 -20.73 1.39
CA GLY A 244 -14.05 -20.06 0.26
C GLY A 244 -12.52 -19.99 0.25
N PRO A 245 -11.92 -19.57 -0.89
CA PRO A 245 -10.50 -19.28 -0.94
C PRO A 245 -10.18 -18.14 0.04
N GLY A 246 -9.09 -18.28 0.79
CA GLY A 246 -8.68 -17.27 1.77
C GLY A 246 -8.39 -15.92 1.12
N ALA A 247 -8.59 -14.84 1.89
CA ALA A 247 -8.15 -13.52 1.49
C ALA A 247 -6.63 -13.46 1.65
N LEU A 248 -5.91 -13.74 0.56
CA LEU A 248 -4.46 -13.63 0.51
C LEU A 248 -4.07 -12.22 0.10
N ASP A 249 -3.29 -11.53 0.95
CA ASP A 249 -2.53 -10.38 0.49
C ASP A 249 -1.49 -10.87 -0.53
N SER A 250 -1.63 -10.44 -1.78
CA SER A 250 -0.74 -10.86 -2.86
C SER A 250 0.71 -10.45 -2.62
N SER A 251 0.96 -9.36 -1.88
CA SER A 251 2.32 -8.90 -1.58
C SER A 251 2.98 -9.78 -0.52
N GLU A 252 2.31 -10.06 0.60
CA GLU A 252 2.87 -10.92 1.64
C GLU A 252 3.05 -12.36 1.13
N ALA A 253 2.13 -12.85 0.30
CA ALA A 253 2.24 -14.18 -0.30
C ALA A 253 3.42 -14.26 -1.28
N ALA A 254 3.64 -13.24 -2.11
CA ALA A 254 4.78 -13.18 -3.00
C ALA A 254 6.11 -13.07 -2.23
N GLU A 255 6.16 -12.26 -1.18
CA GLU A 255 7.32 -12.13 -0.29
C GLU A 255 7.68 -13.48 0.34
N PHE A 256 6.70 -14.15 0.95
CA PHE A 256 6.86 -15.47 1.54
C PHE A 256 7.34 -16.51 0.52
N ALA A 257 6.71 -16.56 -0.66
CA ALA A 257 7.10 -17.47 -1.73
C ALA A 257 8.53 -17.19 -2.21
N THR A 258 8.97 -15.93 -2.24
CA THR A 258 10.33 -15.54 -2.65
C THR A 258 11.38 -16.04 -1.65
N VAL A 259 11.18 -15.82 -0.35
CA VAL A 259 12.12 -16.31 0.69
C VAL A 259 12.17 -17.84 0.70
N LEU A 260 11.02 -18.51 0.62
CA LEU A 260 10.97 -19.97 0.52
C LEU A 260 11.67 -20.47 -0.76
N ALA A 261 11.52 -19.77 -1.88
CA ALA A 261 12.19 -20.11 -3.13
C ALA A 261 13.71 -20.02 -3.02
N VAL A 262 14.26 -19.03 -2.31
CA VAL A 262 15.72 -18.96 -2.04
C VAL A 262 16.18 -20.22 -1.33
N GLY A 263 15.49 -20.62 -0.25
CA GLY A 263 15.85 -21.84 0.48
C GLY A 263 15.71 -23.12 -0.37
N VAL A 264 14.74 -23.15 -1.28
CA VAL A 264 14.58 -24.25 -2.24
C VAL A 264 15.69 -24.28 -3.28
N ALA A 265 16.05 -23.13 -3.85
CA ALA A 265 17.04 -23.00 -4.93
C ALA A 265 18.47 -23.23 -4.43
N LEU A 266 18.78 -22.74 -3.23
CA LEU A 266 20.10 -22.85 -2.62
C LEU A 266 20.25 -24.09 -1.72
N GLU A 267 19.16 -24.85 -1.53
CA GLU A 267 19.08 -25.98 -0.61
C GLU A 267 19.47 -25.61 0.85
N SER A 268 19.30 -24.34 1.22
CA SER A 268 19.66 -23.82 2.54
C SER A 268 18.82 -24.44 3.67
N PRO A 269 19.43 -24.72 4.83
CA PRO A 269 18.73 -25.27 5.99
C PRO A 269 17.85 -24.19 6.66
N GLY A 270 16.60 -24.10 6.21
CA GLY A 270 15.60 -23.16 6.74
C GLY A 270 14.49 -23.83 7.54
N GLY A 271 13.50 -23.05 7.93
CA GLY A 271 12.31 -23.52 8.64
C GLY A 271 11.06 -22.75 8.23
N VAL A 272 9.91 -23.42 8.31
CA VAL A 272 8.59 -22.80 8.16
C VAL A 272 7.77 -23.17 9.39
N VAL A 273 7.09 -22.20 9.96
CA VAL A 273 6.10 -22.43 11.03
C VAL A 273 4.77 -21.81 10.65
N LEU A 274 3.69 -22.44 11.14
CA LEU A 274 2.31 -22.02 10.91
C LEU A 274 1.60 -21.99 12.25
N ARG A 275 1.01 -20.85 12.58
CA ARG A 275 0.00 -20.69 13.63
C ARG A 275 -1.36 -20.54 13.00
N THR A 276 -2.32 -21.34 13.44
CA THR A 276 -3.73 -21.21 13.06
C THR A 276 -4.55 -20.87 14.29
N SER A 277 -5.22 -19.72 14.25
CA SER A 277 -6.12 -19.24 15.29
C SER A 277 -7.57 -19.36 14.83
N LEU A 278 -8.40 -19.88 15.71
CA LEU A 278 -9.85 -20.03 15.52
C LEU A 278 -10.57 -19.47 16.76
N PRO A 279 -11.64 -18.68 16.60
CA PRO A 279 -12.37 -18.14 17.74
C PRO A 279 -12.88 -19.25 18.67
N GLY A 280 -12.49 -19.17 19.95
CA GLY A 280 -12.96 -20.10 20.99
C GLY A 280 -12.28 -21.48 21.00
N ALA A 281 -11.24 -21.68 20.17
CA ALA A 281 -10.41 -22.89 20.18
C ALA A 281 -8.96 -22.52 20.55
N PRO A 282 -8.16 -23.46 21.08
CA PRO A 282 -6.74 -23.23 21.24
C PRO A 282 -6.05 -23.06 19.89
N ASP A 283 -4.98 -22.26 19.86
CA ASP A 283 -4.21 -22.04 18.66
C ASP A 283 -3.40 -23.29 18.30
N ARG A 284 -3.32 -23.62 17.02
CA ARG A 284 -2.57 -24.80 16.54
C ARG A 284 -1.27 -24.36 15.91
N LEU A 285 -0.15 -24.91 16.38
CA LEU A 285 1.18 -24.68 15.83
C LEU A 285 1.68 -25.90 15.07
N HIS A 286 2.14 -25.68 13.84
CA HIS A 286 2.79 -26.67 12.99
C HIS A 286 4.16 -26.15 12.54
N GLY A 287 5.07 -27.06 12.22
CA GLY A 287 6.40 -26.70 11.73
C GLY A 287 6.96 -27.68 10.71
N TRP A 288 7.84 -27.15 9.86
CA TRP A 288 8.59 -27.87 8.84
C TRP A 288 10.04 -27.39 8.84
N ARG A 289 10.97 -28.31 8.63
CA ARG A 289 12.36 -27.96 8.29
C ARG A 289 12.53 -28.00 6.78
N LEU A 290 13.29 -27.06 6.23
CA LEU A 290 13.71 -27.08 4.84
C LEU A 290 15.02 -27.85 4.73
N HIS A 291 15.01 -28.94 3.96
CA HIS A 291 16.16 -29.81 3.79
C HIS A 291 16.25 -30.30 2.35
N ALA A 292 17.39 -30.06 1.68
CA ALA A 292 17.60 -30.40 0.27
C ALA A 292 16.44 -29.87 -0.62
N GLY A 293 16.04 -28.63 -0.37
CA GLY A 293 14.93 -27.95 -1.06
C GLY A 293 13.55 -28.58 -0.86
N ARG A 294 13.34 -29.41 0.16
CA ARG A 294 12.04 -30.00 0.53
C ARG A 294 11.63 -29.56 1.93
N LEU A 295 10.34 -29.27 2.13
CA LEU A 295 9.77 -29.11 3.46
C LEU A 295 9.53 -30.50 4.04
N VAL A 296 10.16 -30.79 5.17
CA VAL A 296 10.01 -32.03 5.93
C VAL A 296 9.25 -31.68 7.21
N ALA A 297 8.10 -32.32 7.39
CA ALA A 297 7.25 -32.10 8.57
C ALA A 297 8.03 -32.38 9.86
N LEU A 298 7.94 -31.46 10.82
CA LEU A 298 8.41 -31.69 12.17
C LEU A 298 7.40 -32.54 12.93
N THR A 299 7.89 -33.39 13.83
CA THR A 299 7.06 -34.08 14.81
C THR A 299 6.50 -33.11 15.84
N GLU A 300 5.44 -33.50 16.55
CA GLU A 300 4.88 -32.69 17.65
C GLU A 300 5.94 -32.29 18.69
N ALA A 301 6.82 -33.22 19.06
CA ALA A 301 7.90 -32.96 19.99
C ALA A 301 8.93 -31.94 19.45
N GLU A 302 9.25 -32.02 18.16
CA GLU A 302 10.16 -31.07 17.53
C GLU A 302 9.54 -29.67 17.40
N VAL A 303 8.24 -29.57 17.12
CA VAL A 303 7.52 -28.29 17.11
C VAL A 303 7.47 -27.70 18.52
N PHE A 304 7.17 -28.52 19.54
CA PHE A 304 7.21 -28.10 20.93
C PHE A 304 8.59 -27.56 21.32
N CYS A 305 9.66 -28.31 21.03
CA CYS A 305 11.03 -27.90 21.33
C CYS A 305 11.39 -26.59 20.63
N ALA A 306 11.04 -26.43 19.35
CA ALA A 306 11.36 -25.23 18.59
C ALA A 306 10.70 -23.97 19.18
N TYR A 307 9.45 -24.06 19.63
CA TYR A 307 8.73 -22.92 20.23
C TYR A 307 9.05 -22.69 21.70
N CYS A 308 9.57 -23.70 22.40
CA CYS A 308 10.01 -23.59 23.80
C CYS A 308 11.52 -23.36 23.92
N THR A 309 12.16 -22.83 22.88
CA THR A 309 13.59 -22.48 22.86
C THR A 309 13.73 -21.08 22.30
N ASP A 310 14.47 -20.24 23.01
CA ASP A 310 14.78 -18.89 22.56
C ASP A 310 15.71 -18.94 21.33
N ALA A 311 15.32 -18.24 20.27
CA ALA A 311 16.01 -18.35 18.98
C ALA A 311 17.42 -17.74 19.00
N ASP A 312 17.67 -16.76 19.86
CA ASP A 312 18.95 -16.04 19.93
C ASP A 312 19.93 -16.70 20.91
N THR A 313 19.41 -17.17 22.05
CA THR A 313 20.22 -17.69 23.17
C THR A 313 20.22 -19.21 23.25
N GLY A 314 19.21 -19.89 22.70
CA GLY A 314 18.99 -21.32 22.87
C GLY A 314 18.43 -21.69 24.24
N ASP A 315 18.08 -20.71 25.08
CA ASP A 315 17.57 -20.96 26.43
C ASP A 315 16.12 -21.50 26.40
N PRO A 316 15.73 -22.36 27.35
CA PRO A 316 14.36 -22.85 27.41
C PRO A 316 13.36 -21.74 27.71
N LEU A 317 12.30 -21.68 26.91
CA LEU A 317 11.13 -20.82 27.12
C LEU A 317 9.97 -21.63 27.71
N SER A 318 9.13 -20.96 28.51
CA SER A 318 7.89 -21.58 29.00
C SER A 318 6.89 -21.73 27.85
N PRO A 319 6.16 -22.86 27.76
CA PRO A 319 5.16 -23.05 26.72
C PRO A 319 4.01 -22.04 26.87
N GLU A 320 3.51 -21.55 25.74
CA GLU A 320 2.42 -20.58 25.69
C GLU A 320 1.10 -21.24 26.11
N PRO A 321 0.34 -20.66 27.06
CA PRO A 321 -0.96 -21.20 27.45
C PRO A 321 -1.98 -21.05 26.32
N GLY A 322 -2.83 -22.06 26.13
CA GLY A 322 -3.87 -22.03 25.09
C GLY A 322 -3.37 -22.39 23.69
N VAL A 323 -2.19 -22.99 23.59
CA VAL A 323 -1.59 -23.45 22.33
C VAL A 323 -1.49 -24.98 22.30
N GLU A 324 -1.82 -25.56 21.14
CA GLU A 324 -1.61 -26.96 20.80
C GLU A 324 -0.47 -27.10 19.79
N TYR A 325 0.61 -27.74 20.19
CA TYR A 325 1.69 -28.14 19.29
C TYR A 325 1.25 -29.38 18.52
N ARG A 326 1.39 -29.35 17.20
CA ARG A 326 0.97 -30.43 16.30
C ARG A 326 2.10 -30.75 15.33
N ALA A 327 2.20 -32.01 14.94
CA ALA A 327 3.11 -32.40 13.86
C ALA A 327 2.77 -31.62 12.58
N GLY A 328 3.78 -31.29 11.78
CA GLY A 328 3.56 -30.84 10.41
C GLY A 328 2.85 -31.93 9.60
N PHE A 329 2.19 -31.52 8.52
CA PHE A 329 1.60 -32.43 7.55
C PHE A 329 2.46 -32.48 6.28
N ASP A 330 2.32 -33.54 5.49
CA ASP A 330 3.11 -33.71 4.27
C ASP A 330 2.73 -32.67 3.22
N VAL A 331 3.75 -32.02 2.66
CA VAL A 331 3.66 -31.06 1.55
C VAL A 331 4.80 -31.32 0.56
N GLY A 332 4.62 -30.96 -0.71
CA GLY A 332 5.58 -31.21 -1.78
C GLY A 332 5.59 -32.65 -2.29
N GLY A 333 4.59 -33.45 -1.89
CA GLY A 333 4.32 -34.74 -2.51
C GLY A 333 3.94 -34.56 -3.97
N SER A 334 4.45 -35.40 -4.85
CA SER A 334 3.94 -35.48 -6.22
C SER A 334 2.49 -35.93 -6.14
N HIS A 335 1.54 -35.00 -6.24
CA HIS A 335 0.17 -35.40 -6.51
C HIS A 335 0.20 -36.11 -7.88
N PRO A 336 -0.25 -37.37 -7.98
CA PRO A 336 -0.23 -38.11 -9.25
C PRO A 336 -1.12 -37.46 -10.30
#